data_AF-A0AA96Z645-F1
#
_entry.id   AF-A0AA96Z645-F1
#
_cell.length_a   1.000
_cell.length_b   1.000
_cell.length_c   1.000
_cell.angle_alpha   90.00
_cell.angle_beta   90.00
_cell.angle_gamma   90.00
#
_symmetry.space_group_name_H-M   'P 1'
#
loop_
_entity.id
_entity.type
_entity.pdbx_description
1 polymer ?
#
loop_
_entity_poly.entity_id
_entity_poly.type
_entity_poly.pdbx_seq_one_letter_code
_entity_poly.pdbx_strand_id
1 'polypeptide(L)' 'MQYSNNLDTSARLYAIESALAYTITAISHKTPSVKNNIINALRFDSDNNNNSATKEALLALAALIESFEVTQS' A
#
# COMPACT_ATOMS: atom_id res chain seq x y z
N MET A 1 10.45 6.81 -33.35
CA MET A 1 10.67 6.89 -31.89
C MET A 1 9.41 6.38 -31.21
N GLN A 2 9.38 5.13 -30.74
CA GLN A 2 8.31 4.63 -29.89
C GLN A 2 8.86 4.63 -28.46
N TYR A 3 8.41 5.59 -27.66
CA TYR A 3 8.80 5.69 -26.27
C TYR A 3 8.14 4.56 -25.47
N SER A 4 8.97 3.83 -24.74
CA SER A 4 8.61 2.89 -23.68
C SER A 4 7.82 3.58 -22.57
N ASN A 5 6.54 3.91 -22.79
CA ASN A 5 5.70 4.56 -21.78
C ASN A 5 5.26 3.62 -20.65
N ASN A 6 5.32 2.31 -20.86
CA ASN A 6 4.78 1.34 -19.90
C ASN A 6 5.74 1.07 -18.72
N LEU A 7 7.05 1.20 -18.93
CA LEU A 7 8.06 0.99 -17.89
C LEU A 7 8.09 2.14 -16.85
N ASP A 8 7.85 3.38 -17.29
CA ASP A 8 7.84 4.56 -16.40
C ASP A 8 6.60 4.57 -15.49
N THR A 9 5.43 4.26 -16.02
CA THR A 9 4.18 4.28 -15.24
C THR A 9 4.17 3.24 -14.12
N SER A 10 4.60 2.00 -14.40
CA SER A 10 4.64 0.95 -13.38
C SER A 10 5.67 1.23 -12.28
N ALA A 11 6.89 1.67 -12.65
CA ALA A 11 7.92 2.01 -11.67
C ALA A 11 7.50 3.18 -10.77
N ARG A 12 6.86 4.21 -11.34
CA ARG A 12 6.33 5.35 -10.58
C ARG A 12 5.20 4.96 -9.64
N LEU A 13 4.31 4.07 -10.06
CA LEU A 13 3.25 3.55 -9.20
C LEU A 13 3.85 2.81 -8.00
N TYR A 14 4.79 1.89 -8.23
CA TYR A 14 5.48 1.19 -7.14
C TYR A 14 6.20 2.13 -6.18
N ALA A 15 6.83 3.20 -6.70
CA ALA A 15 7.49 4.21 -5.86
C ALA A 15 6.48 4.95 -4.97
N ILE A 16 5.30 5.29 -5.50
CA ILE A 16 4.23 5.95 -4.73
C ILE A 16 3.67 5.00 -3.65
N GLU A 17 3.37 3.75 -4.00
CA GLU A 17 2.87 2.75 -3.05
C GLU A 17 3.88 2.49 -1.93
N SER A 18 5.17 2.43 -2.26
CA SER A 18 6.26 2.30 -1.29
C SER A 18 6.38 3.52 -0.39
N ALA A 19 6.29 4.73 -0.95
CA ALA A 19 6.32 5.97 -0.17
C ALA A 19 5.13 6.07 0.80
N LEU A 20 3.94 5.63 0.37
CA LEU A 20 2.76 5.54 1.22
C LEU A 20 2.96 4.53 2.36
N ALA A 21 3.42 3.32 2.05
CA ALA A 21 3.70 2.29 3.05
C ALA A 21 4.74 2.78 4.09
N TYR A 22 5.82 3.42 3.63
CA TYR A 22 6.83 4.00 4.51
C TYR A 22 6.26 5.11 5.40
N THR A 23 5.41 5.99 4.84
CA THR A 23 4.76 7.07 5.58
C THR A 23 3.84 6.52 6.67
N ILE A 24 3.03 5.51 6.36
CA ILE A 24 2.14 4.86 7.35
C ILE A 24 2.97 4.22 8.46
N THR A 25 4.05 3.53 8.11
CA THR A 25 4.97 2.93 9.08
C THR A 25 5.62 4.00 9.97
N ALA A 26 6.10 5.10 9.41
CA ALA A 26 6.68 6.22 10.17
C ALA A 26 5.65 6.87 11.11
N ILE A 27 4.40 7.06 10.68
CA ILE A 27 3.32 7.56 11.55
C ILE A 27 3.05 6.56 12.68
N SER A 28 3.09 5.26 12.39
CA SER A 28 2.84 4.22 13.38
C SER A 28 3.88 4.17 14.50
N HIS A 29 5.08 4.72 14.30
CA HIS A 29 6.06 4.88 15.39
C HIS A 29 5.51 5.75 16.53
N LYS A 30 4.76 6.79 16.20
CA LYS A 30 4.13 7.70 17.18
C LYS A 30 2.74 7.24 17.60
N THR A 31 2.03 6.56 16.69
CA THR A 31 0.67 6.08 16.92
C THR A 31 0.54 4.61 16.46
N PRO A 32 0.92 3.63 17.31
CA PRO A 32 1.07 2.22 16.90
C PRO A 32 -0.15 1.59 16.23
N SER A 33 -1.36 2.04 16.55
CA SER A 33 -2.60 1.50 15.99
C SER A 33 -2.85 1.89 14.53
N VAL A 34 -2.26 2.97 14.02
CA VAL A 34 -2.58 3.52 12.68
C VAL A 34 -2.33 2.51 11.59
N LYS A 35 -1.19 1.82 11.61
CA LYS A 35 -0.84 0.82 10.59
C LYS A 35 -1.88 -0.30 10.54
N ASN A 36 -2.20 -0.90 11.69
CA ASN A 36 -3.16 -2.00 11.76
C ASN A 36 -4.58 -1.55 11.38
N ASN A 37 -4.98 -0.34 11.78
CA ASN A 37 -6.29 0.21 11.42
C ASN A 37 -6.43 0.38 9.91
N ILE A 38 -5.40 0.88 9.23
CA ILE A 38 -5.40 1.05 7.76
C ILE A 38 -5.42 -0.31 7.06
N ILE A 39 -4.58 -1.27 7.48
CA ILE A 39 -4.57 -2.62 6.91
C ILE A 39 -5.96 -3.27 7.03
N ASN A 40 -6.58 -3.16 8.20
CA ASN A 40 -7.91 -3.72 8.44
C ASN A 40 -8.99 -3.02 7.60
N ALA A 41 -8.92 -1.69 7.43
CA ALA A 41 -9.84 -0.96 6.57
C ALA A 41 -9.71 -1.39 5.11
N LEU A 42 -8.48 -1.55 4.59
CA LEU A 42 -8.25 -2.04 3.22
C LEU A 42 -8.79 -3.45 3.00
N ARG A 43 -8.59 -4.35 3.97
CA ARG A 43 -9.14 -5.72 3.93
C ARG A 43 -10.67 -5.71 3.97
N PHE A 44 -11.26 -4.90 4.86
CA PHE A 44 -12.70 -4.73 4.95
C PHE A 44 -13.31 -4.20 3.64
N ASP A 45 -12.71 -3.16 3.06
CA ASP A 45 -13.17 -2.61 1.79
C ASP A 45 -13.03 -3.60 0.63
N SER A 46 -11.98 -4.42 0.63
CA SER A 46 -11.81 -5.52 -0.33
C SER A 46 -12.94 -6.55 -0.21
N ASP A 47 -13.26 -7.00 1.00
CA ASP A 47 -14.30 -8.00 1.23
C ASP A 47 -15.68 -7.51 0.75
N ASN A 48 -15.96 -6.22 0.92
CA ASN A 48 -17.20 -5.56 0.51
C ASN A 48 -17.21 -5.07 -0.94
N ASN A 49 -16.09 -5.17 -1.67
CA ASN A 49 -16.05 -4.76 -3.07
C ASN A 49 -16.71 -5.83 -3.96
N ASN A 50 -17.23 -5.45 -5.12
CA ASN A 50 -17.74 -6.41 -6.12
C ASN A 50 -16.82 -6.50 -7.35
N ASN A 51 -15.84 -5.61 -7.49
CA ASN A 51 -14.87 -5.61 -8.58
C ASN A 51 -13.61 -6.40 -8.19
N SER A 52 -13.32 -7.51 -8.89
CA SER A 52 -12.19 -8.39 -8.59
C SER A 52 -10.82 -7.68 -8.67
N ALA A 53 -10.62 -6.81 -9.66
CA ALA A 53 -9.37 -6.08 -9.81
C ALA A 53 -9.14 -5.09 -8.64
N THR A 54 -10.21 -4.44 -8.18
CA THR A 54 -10.14 -3.57 -7.01
C THR A 54 -9.88 -4.35 -5.73
N LYS A 55 -10.47 -5.55 -5.56
CA LYS A 55 -10.15 -6.44 -4.42
C LYS A 55 -8.67 -6.76 -4.37
N GLU A 56 -8.13 -7.25 -5.48
CA GLU A 56 -6.73 -7.65 -5.58
C GLU A 56 -5.79 -6.47 -5.29
N ALA A 57 -6.10 -5.28 -5.83
CA ALA A 57 -5.31 -4.07 -5.57
C ALA A 57 -5.33 -3.66 -4.08
N LEU A 58 -6.51 -3.70 -3.43
CA LEU A 58 -6.63 -3.37 -2.00
C LEU A 58 -5.87 -4.37 -1.12
N LEU A 59 -5.98 -5.66 -1.41
CA LEU A 59 -5.23 -6.70 -0.70
C LEU A 59 -3.72 -6.59 -0.92
N ALA A 60 -3.28 -6.31 -2.15
CA ALA A 60 -1.88 -6.11 -2.47
C ALA A 60 -1.30 -4.90 -1.72
N LEU A 61 -2.03 -3.78 -1.68
CA LEU A 61 -1.62 -2.60 -0.93
C LEU A 61 -1.56 -2.87 0.58
N ALA A 62 -2.55 -3.59 1.13
CA ALA A 62 -2.55 -3.98 2.54
C ALA A 62 -1.32 -4.84 2.88
N ALA A 63 -1.00 -5.83 2.05
CA ALA A 63 0.19 -6.67 2.21
C ALA A 63 1.50 -5.88 2.10
N LEU A 64 1.56 -4.92 1.16
CA LEU A 64 2.72 -4.04 1.04
C LEU A 64 2.94 -3.24 2.32
N ILE A 65 1.91 -2.57 2.84
CA ILE A 65 2.00 -1.80 4.09
C ILE A 65 2.43 -2.71 5.25
N GLU A 66 1.85 -3.91 5.34
CA GLU A 66 2.17 -4.90 6.36
C GLU A 66 3.66 -5.28 6.36
N SER A 67 4.27 -5.44 5.18
CA SER A 67 5.67 -5.82 5.02
C SER A 67 6.70 -4.81 5.54
N PHE A 68 6.33 -3.53 5.72
CA PHE A 68 7.26 -2.50 6.18
C PHE A 68 7.37 -2.53 7.70
N GLU A 69 8.57 -2.79 8.22
CA GLU A 69 8.79 -2.87 9.67
C GLU A 69 8.94 -1.48 10.33
N VAL A 70 8.40 -1.37 11.55
CA VAL A 70 8.68 -0.26 12.45
C VAL A 70 10.10 -0.44 12.97
N THR A 71 11.10 0.13 12.30
CA THR A 71 12.46 0.16 12.84
C THR A 71 12.49 1.14 14.01
N GLN A 72 12.51 0.61 15.24
CA GLN A 72 12.78 1.44 16.42
C GLN A 72 14.26 1.83 16.40
N SER A 73 14.52 3.12 16.18
CA SER A 73 15.84 3.75 16.35
C SER A 73 16.03 4.24 17.78
#